data_AF-A0A2A3LD46-F1
#
_entry.id   AF-A0A2A3LD46-F1
#
_cell.length_a   1.000
_cell.length_b   1.000
_cell.length_c   1.000
_cell.angle_alpha   90.00
_cell.angle_beta   90.00
_cell.angle_gamma   90.00
#
_symmetry.space_group_name_H-M   'P 1'
#
loop_
_entity.id
_entity.type
_entity.pdbx_description
1 polymer ?
#
loop_
_entity_poly.entity_id
_entity_poly.type
_entity_poly.pdbx_seq_one_letter_code
_entity_poly.pdbx_strand_id
1 'polypeptide(L)'
;MTINAAIITTDSVTTITVPGDCLLDAMLIAQDKLGQITWTKLGETASHGTYRTAAGGDASVSVVDTSATRELRRSVDNWLQNA
;
A
#
# COMPACT_ATOMS: atom_id res chain seq x y z
N MET A 1 11.51 -12.28 10.27
CA MET A 1 11.68 -11.97 8.83
C MET A 1 11.44 -10.49 8.70
N THR A 2 12.12 -9.79 7.79
CA THR A 2 12.04 -8.34 7.71
C THR A 2 11.67 -7.97 6.28
N ILE A 3 10.65 -7.12 6.10
CA ILE A 3 10.17 -6.71 4.77
C ILE A 3 10.45 -5.23 4.53
N ASN A 4 10.75 -4.90 3.27
CA ASN A 4 10.78 -3.52 2.78
C ASN A 4 9.50 -3.28 2.01
N ALA A 5 8.65 -2.35 2.46
CA ALA A 5 7.35 -2.14 1.86
C ALA A 5 7.19 -0.74 1.25
N ALA A 6 6.28 -0.61 0.30
CA ALA A 6 5.84 0.66 -0.25
C ALA A 6 4.32 0.79 -0.14
N ILE A 7 3.87 2.00 0.15
CA ILE A 7 2.47 2.41 0.11
C ILE A 7 2.26 3.12 -1.22
N ILE A 8 1.35 2.61 -2.03
CA ILE A 8 1.01 3.13 -3.35
C ILE A 8 -0.44 3.62 -3.28
N THR A 9 -0.64 4.90 -3.51
CA THR A 9 -1.94 5.58 -3.58
C THR A 9 -2.14 6.12 -4.99
N THR A 10 -3.31 6.67 -5.32
CA THR A 10 -3.56 7.25 -6.66
C THR A 10 -2.56 8.35 -7.03
N ASP A 11 -2.06 9.10 -6.06
CA ASP A 11 -1.25 10.30 -6.26
C ASP A 11 0.21 10.16 -5.80
N SER A 12 0.55 9.10 -5.06
CA SER A 12 1.91 8.94 -4.51
C SER A 12 2.37 7.49 -4.36
N VAL A 13 3.68 7.30 -4.46
CA VAL A 13 4.39 6.09 -4.05
C VAL A 13 5.34 6.45 -2.91
N THR A 14 5.10 5.91 -1.73
CA THR A 14 5.88 6.19 -0.53
C THR A 14 6.51 4.91 0.01
N THR A 15 7.84 4.83 0.01
CA THR A 15 8.57 3.72 0.66
C THR A 15 8.45 3.84 2.19
N ILE A 16 8.27 2.71 2.87
CA ILE A 16 8.34 2.63 4.32
C ILE A 16 9.81 2.49 4.72
N THR A 17 10.33 3.51 5.40
CA THR A 17 11.76 3.63 5.74
C THR A 17 12.20 2.76 6.91
N VAL A 18 11.26 2.25 7.70
CA VAL A 18 11.53 1.29 8.77
C VAL A 18 11.05 -0.08 8.30
N PRO A 19 11.95 -1.07 8.14
CA PRO A 19 11.54 -2.40 7.77
C PRO A 19 10.58 -2.99 8.83
N GLY A 20 9.46 -3.54 8.38
CA GLY A 20 8.50 -4.23 9.26
C GLY A 20 8.85 -5.71 9.40
N ASP A 21 8.30 -6.39 10.40
CA ASP A 21 8.47 -7.83 10.54
C ASP A 21 7.57 -8.60 9.56
N CYS A 22 6.47 -7.97 9.15
CA CYS A 22 5.51 -8.56 8.22
C CYS A 22 4.70 -7.50 7.47
N LEU A 23 3.90 -7.96 6.48
CA LEU A 23 3.02 -7.08 5.70
C LEU A 23 1.95 -6.41 6.56
N LEU A 24 1.55 -7.04 7.67
CA LEU A 24 0.59 -6.46 8.61
C LEU A 24 1.13 -5.17 9.24
N ASP A 25 2.41 -5.11 9.59
CA ASP A 25 3.02 -3.88 10.13
C ASP A 25 2.98 -2.76 9.10
N ALA A 26 3.30 -3.08 7.84
CA ALA A 26 3.20 -2.12 6.74
C ALA A 26 1.77 -1.62 6.51
N MET A 27 0.76 -2.49 6.65
CA MET A 27 -0.65 -2.11 6.60
C MET A 27 -1.06 -1.20 7.76
N LEU A 28 -0.54 -1.45 8.97
CA LEU A 28 -0.78 -0.59 10.13
C LEU A 28 -0.14 0.80 9.94
N ILE A 29 1.07 0.86 9.41
CA ILE A 29 1.73 2.13 9.06
C ILE A 29 0.93 2.88 7.98
N ALA A 30 0.36 2.18 7.00
CA ALA A 30 -0.49 2.81 6.00
C ALA A 30 -1.77 3.40 6.62
N GLN A 31 -2.40 2.71 7.57
CA GLN A 31 -3.55 3.23 8.30
C GLN A 31 -3.22 4.42 9.19
N ASP A 32 -2.07 4.41 9.85
CA ASP A 32 -1.60 5.56 10.64
C ASP A 32 -1.41 6.81 9.75
N LYS A 33 -0.90 6.63 8.53
CA LYS A 33 -0.66 7.73 7.58
C LYS A 33 -1.90 8.24 6.86
N LEU A 34 -2.79 7.34 6.43
CA LEU A 34 -3.91 7.66 5.54
C LEU A 34 -5.27 7.68 6.24
N GLY A 35 -5.31 7.29 7.52
CA GLY A 35 -6.54 7.12 8.29
C GLY A 35 -7.16 5.74 8.09
N GLN A 36 -8.48 5.65 8.26
CA GLN A 36 -9.19 4.38 8.18
C GLN A 36 -9.13 3.80 6.75
N ILE A 37 -8.54 2.61 6.63
CA ILE A 37 -8.47 1.85 5.38
C ILE A 37 -9.42 0.64 5.48
N THR A 38 -10.29 0.50 4.48
CA THR A 38 -11.06 -0.73 4.26
C THR A 38 -10.25 -1.65 3.37
N TRP A 39 -9.60 -2.65 3.97
CA TRP A 39 -8.83 -3.66 3.23
C TRP A 39 -9.77 -4.65 2.53
N THR A 40 -9.67 -4.73 1.20
CA THR A 40 -10.51 -5.61 0.38
C THR A 40 -9.77 -6.84 -0.12
N LYS A 41 -8.44 -6.81 -0.12
CA LYS A 41 -7.61 -7.96 -0.49
C LYS A 41 -6.37 -8.01 0.40
N LEU A 42 -6.15 -9.17 1.02
CA LEU A 42 -4.98 -9.46 1.83
C LEU A 42 -4.19 -10.58 1.16
N GLY A 43 -2.90 -10.35 0.95
CA GLY A 43 -1.96 -11.32 0.41
C GLY A 43 -0.72 -11.42 1.29
N GLU A 44 0.19 -12.33 0.95
CA GLU A 44 1.44 -12.49 1.69
C GLU A 44 2.44 -11.37 1.41
N THR A 45 2.41 -10.82 0.19
CA THR A 45 3.37 -9.83 -0.31
C THR A 45 2.72 -8.52 -0.74
N ALA A 46 1.39 -8.47 -0.82
CA ALA A 46 0.65 -7.26 -1.17
C ALA A 46 -0.75 -7.28 -0.56
N SER A 47 -1.19 -6.11 -0.09
CA SER A 47 -2.54 -5.85 0.38
C SER A 47 -3.12 -4.64 -0.34
N HIS A 48 -4.43 -4.67 -0.58
CA HIS A 48 -5.15 -3.61 -1.28
C HIS A 48 -6.41 -3.23 -0.51
N GLY A 49 -6.75 -1.95 -0.56
CA GLY A 49 -7.92 -1.40 0.09
C GLY A 49 -8.29 -0.02 -0.44
N THR A 50 -9.26 0.58 0.21
CA THR A 50 -9.70 1.95 -0.05
C THR A 50 -9.68 2.77 1.23
N TYR A 51 -9.41 4.06 1.11
CA TYR A 51 -9.45 5.02 2.20
C TYR A 51 -10.22 6.27 1.78
N ARG A 52 -10.70 7.04 2.75
CA ARG A 52 -11.36 8.31 2.49
C ARG A 52 -10.31 9.42 2.47
N THR A 53 -10.20 10.11 1.34
CA THR A 53 -9.34 11.29 1.18
C THR A 53 -9.84 12.45 2.06
N ALA A 54 -8.97 13.42 2.30
CA ALA A 54 -9.34 14.67 2.98
C ALA A 54 -10.47 15.43 2.25
N ALA A 55 -10.59 15.26 0.93
CA ALA A 55 -11.66 15.83 0.11
C ALA A 55 -13.00 15.05 0.22
N GLY A 56 -13.04 13.95 0.99
CA GLY A 56 -14.25 13.13 1.21
C GLY A 56 -14.49 12.05 0.15
N GLY A 57 -13.68 11.99 -0.91
CA GLY A 57 -13.77 10.94 -1.93
C GLY A 57 -13.06 9.66 -1.51
N ASP A 58 -13.51 8.53 -2.05
CA ASP A 58 -12.84 7.24 -1.87
C ASP A 58 -11.63 7.14 -2.82
N ALA A 59 -10.48 6.71 -2.28
CA ALA A 59 -9.26 6.50 -3.04
C ALA A 59 -8.67 5.11 -2.77
N SER A 60 -7.98 4.58 -3.77
CA SER A 60 -7.33 3.28 -3.69
C SER A 60 -5.98 3.38 -2.98
N VAL A 61 -5.64 2.35 -2.22
CA VAL A 61 -4.33 2.17 -1.61
C VAL A 61 -3.87 0.72 -1.74
N SER A 62 -2.59 0.54 -2.04
CA SER A 62 -1.91 -0.74 -2.02
C SER A 62 -0.69 -0.66 -1.12
N VAL A 63 -0.43 -1.71 -0.35
CA VAL A 63 0.79 -1.90 0.42
C VAL A 63 1.50 -3.11 -0.13
N VAL A 64 2.76 -2.97 -0.54
CA VAL A 64 3.47 -4.02 -1.29
C VAL A 64 4.87 -4.21 -0.72
N ASP A 65 5.26 -5.46 -0.49
CA ASP A 65 6.65 -5.83 -0.27
C ASP A 65 7.44 -5.59 -1.56
N THR A 66 8.38 -4.66 -1.50
CA THR A 66 9.23 -4.25 -2.62
C THR A 66 10.17 -5.35 -3.11
N SER A 67 10.45 -6.37 -2.29
CA SER A 67 11.19 -7.56 -2.72
C SER A 67 10.34 -8.47 -3.62
N ALA A 68 9.01 -8.38 -3.55
CA ALA A 68 8.07 -9.08 -4.42
C ALA A 68 7.92 -8.35 -5.77
N THR A 69 8.98 -8.39 -6.58
CA THR A 69 9.12 -7.63 -7.84
C THR A 69 7.93 -7.74 -8.81
N ARG A 70 7.27 -8.90 -8.88
CA ARG A 70 6.06 -9.09 -9.71
C ARG A 70 4.88 -8.27 -9.21
N GLU A 71 4.60 -8.32 -7.89
CA GLU A 71 3.49 -7.58 -7.28
C GLU A 71 3.77 -6.08 -7.22
N LEU A 72 5.04 -5.70 -6.99
CA LEU A 72 5.49 -4.32 -7.07
C LEU A 72 5.24 -3.75 -8.47
N ARG A 73 5.71 -4.45 -9.51
CA ARG A 73 5.49 -4.02 -10.90
C ARG A 73 4.00 -3.91 -11.22
N ARG A 74 3.19 -4.90 -10.85
CA ARG A 74 1.74 -4.86 -11.07
C ARG A 74 1.08 -3.66 -10.39
N SER A 75 1.49 -3.34 -9.17
CA SER A 75 0.91 -2.23 -8.41
C SER A 75 1.31 -0.87 -8.98
N VAL A 76 2.54 -0.74 -9.47
CA VAL A 76 3.02 0.47 -10.17
C VAL A 76 2.36 0.62 -11.55
N ASP A 77 2.23 -0.47 -12.31
CA ASP A 77 1.54 -0.44 -13.62
C ASP A 77 0.08 -0.01 -13.46
N ASN A 78 -0.61 -0.53 -12.42
CA ASN A 78 -1.97 -0.09 -12.09
C ASN A 78 -2.01 1.38 -11.67
N TRP A 79 -1.03 1.85 -10.88
CA TRP A 79 -0.93 3.25 -10.50
C TRP A 79 -0.80 4.17 -11.73
N LEU A 80 0.12 3.86 -12.64
CA LEU A 80 0.33 4.63 -13.88
C LEU A 80 -0.91 4.69 -14.79
N GLN A 81 -1.78 3.67 -14.74
CA GLN A 81 -3.02 3.65 -15.52
C GLN A 81 -4.14 4.50 -14.89
N ASN A 82 -4.03 4.84 -13.61
CA ASN A 82 -5.06 5.57 -12.85
C ASN A 82 -4.57 6.92 -12.30
N ALA A 83 -3.34 7.32 -12.63
CA ALA A 83 -2.70 8.58 -12.23
C ALA A 83 -3.03 9.73 -13.20
#